data_AF-A0A4U3A9C9-F1
#
_entry.id   AF-A0A4U3A9C9-F1
#
_cell.length_a   1.000
_cell.length_b   1.000
_cell.length_c   1.000
_cell.angle_alpha   90.00
_cell.angle_beta   90.00
_cell.angle_gamma   90.00
#
_symmetry.space_group_name_H-M   'P 1'
#
loop_
_entity.id
_entity.type
_entity.pdbx_description
1 polymer ?
#
loop_
_entity_poly.entity_id
_entity_poly.type
_entity_poly.pdbx_seq_one_letter_code
_entity_poly.pdbx_strand_id
1 'polypeptide(L)'
;MYKKIISICIGSAILVGLTACDSSQQSESNEKTNVKSQTETKKDLTSQDELNKKIKQDAEEVSFVKANGDQYAQGTRLKATGTVDLLLKSATIPSFIIGTNENGGNGMYTIQIAQSGIQSSENEITLKSGLKISKGATVTIYGVYDGKDKTGMPKISATVIEQ
;
A
#
# COMPACT_ATOMS: atom_id res chain seq x y z
N MET A 1 4.93 49.82 -26.89
CA MET A 1 5.58 51.07 -26.45
C MET A 1 5.30 51.28 -24.96
N TYR A 2 6.37 51.47 -24.17
CA TYR A 2 6.47 51.87 -22.75
C TYR A 2 5.69 51.05 -21.69
N LYS A 3 6.30 50.07 -21.01
CA LYS A 3 7.18 50.17 -19.82
C LYS A 3 6.66 51.09 -18.71
N LYS A 4 6.37 50.51 -17.53
CA LYS A 4 6.82 51.05 -16.23
C LYS A 4 7.20 49.89 -15.28
N ILE A 5 8.47 49.91 -14.89
CA ILE A 5 9.14 49.13 -13.86
C ILE A 5 9.42 50.14 -12.74
N ILE A 6 9.20 49.77 -11.47
CA ILE A 6 9.82 50.35 -10.25
C ILE A 6 9.62 49.24 -9.20
N SER A 7 10.62 48.45 -8.81
CA SER A 7 11.89 48.75 -8.12
C SER A 7 11.69 49.21 -6.67
N ILE A 8 12.10 48.38 -5.71
CA ILE A 8 13.04 48.78 -4.65
C ILE A 8 13.53 47.51 -3.92
N CYS A 9 14.82 47.23 -4.11
CA CYS A 9 15.66 46.43 -3.24
C CYS A 9 16.05 47.27 -2.01
N ILE A 10 16.30 46.61 -0.87
CA ILE A 10 17.33 46.85 0.17
C ILE A 10 17.05 45.73 1.18
N GLY A 11 17.95 44.84 1.61
CA GLY A 11 19.39 44.92 1.68
C GLY A 11 19.81 44.61 3.12
N SER A 12 20.56 43.50 3.29
CA SER A 12 21.48 43.18 4.39
C SER A 12 20.98 43.11 5.84
N ALA A 13 21.19 41.95 6.48
CA ALA A 13 22.20 41.84 7.54
C ALA A 13 22.48 40.36 7.87
N ILE A 14 23.73 39.95 7.68
CA ILE A 14 24.34 38.73 8.22
C ILE A 14 24.77 39.05 9.66
N LEU A 15 24.39 38.22 10.64
CA LEU A 15 25.10 38.14 11.92
C LEU A 15 25.23 36.67 12.32
N VAL A 16 26.47 36.18 12.18
CA VAL A 16 26.95 34.92 12.75
C VAL A 16 27.37 35.23 14.18
N GLY A 17 26.68 34.65 15.16
CA GLY A 17 27.08 34.67 16.56
C GLY A 17 27.62 33.31 16.96
N LEU A 18 28.95 33.18 17.04
CA LEU A 18 29.62 32.14 17.80
C LEU A 18 29.85 32.69 19.20
N THR A 19 29.19 32.11 20.21
CA THR A 19 29.61 32.26 21.62
C THR A 19 29.90 30.88 22.16
N ALA A 20 31.19 30.65 22.40
CA ALA A 20 31.71 29.52 23.14
C ALA A 20 31.37 29.64 24.64
N CYS A 21 31.12 28.48 25.25
CA CYS A 21 31.28 28.08 26.64
C CYS A 21 31.70 29.14 27.68
N ASP A 22 30.89 29.27 28.74
CA ASP A 22 31.40 29.21 30.12
C ASP A 22 30.34 28.57 31.03
N SER A 23 30.75 28.19 32.21
CA SER A 23 30.38 27.02 32.98
C SER A 23 29.59 27.34 34.24
N SER A 24 28.82 26.34 34.67
CA SER A 24 28.42 26.03 36.05
C SER A 24 27.17 26.66 36.70
N GLN A 25 26.39 25.73 37.28
CA GLN A 25 25.47 25.78 38.44
C GLN A 25 24.00 26.21 38.30
N GLN A 26 23.18 25.20 38.06
CA GLN A 26 22.13 24.64 38.95
C GLN A 26 21.07 25.59 39.55
N SER A 27 19.82 25.41 39.09
CA SER A 27 18.66 25.30 39.97
C SER A 27 17.54 24.51 39.28
N GLU A 28 17.11 23.44 39.95
CA GLU A 28 16.06 22.50 39.54
C GLU A 28 14.68 23.17 39.53
N SER A 29 13.86 22.80 38.54
CA SER A 29 12.44 22.54 38.78
C SER A 29 11.98 21.44 37.83
N ASN A 30 11.72 20.27 38.42
CA ASN A 30 11.08 19.14 37.79
C ASN A 30 9.61 19.46 37.54
N GLU A 31 9.15 19.36 36.29
CA GLU A 31 7.88 18.71 36.04
C GLU A 31 7.97 17.83 34.80
N LYS A 32 7.97 16.53 35.08
CA LYS A 32 8.04 15.44 34.10
C LYS A 32 6.66 15.28 33.45
N THR A 33 6.57 15.53 32.15
CA THR A 33 5.64 14.76 31.31
C THR A 33 6.45 13.87 30.40
N ASN A 34 6.74 12.69 30.94
CA ASN A 34 7.28 11.53 30.24
C ASN A 34 6.23 11.07 29.22
N VAL A 35 6.24 11.67 28.02
CA VAL A 35 5.64 11.04 26.84
C VAL A 35 6.59 9.91 26.47
N LYS A 36 6.32 8.77 27.08
CA LYS A 36 6.82 7.45 26.70
C LYS A 36 6.62 7.33 25.20
N SER A 37 7.67 7.60 24.45
CA SER A 37 7.76 7.28 23.04
C SER A 37 7.50 5.79 22.96
N GLN A 38 6.28 5.42 22.57
CA GLN A 38 5.98 4.06 22.15
C GLN A 38 6.84 3.83 20.92
N THR A 39 8.02 3.30 21.15
CA THR A 39 8.75 2.53 20.17
C THR A 39 7.83 1.36 19.81
N GLU A 40 6.91 1.59 18.88
CA GLU A 40 6.46 0.51 18.03
C GLU A 40 7.73 -0.03 17.39
N THR A 41 8.15 -1.20 17.88
CA THR A 41 9.19 -1.99 17.25
C THR A 41 8.72 -2.25 15.81
N LYS A 42 9.09 -1.37 14.87
CA LYS A 42 9.23 -1.72 13.46
C LYS A 42 10.29 -2.81 13.44
N LYS A 43 9.86 -4.04 13.66
CA LYS A 43 10.64 -5.23 13.39
C LYS A 43 11.01 -5.12 11.92
N ASP A 44 12.28 -4.81 11.67
CA ASP A 44 12.85 -4.77 10.34
C ASP A 44 12.75 -6.20 9.79
N LEU A 45 11.75 -6.46 8.95
CA LEU A 45 11.53 -7.77 8.34
C LEU A 45 12.52 -7.84 7.18
N THR A 46 13.69 -8.41 7.47
CA THR A 46 14.85 -8.35 6.59
C THR A 46 14.72 -9.21 5.32
N SER A 47 13.70 -10.07 5.24
CA SER A 47 13.45 -10.93 4.08
C SER A 47 12.02 -10.82 3.53
N GLN A 48 11.86 -11.03 2.22
CA GLN A 48 10.56 -11.07 1.55
C GLN A 48 9.64 -12.17 2.11
N ASP A 49 10.21 -13.28 2.57
CA ASP A 49 9.44 -14.40 3.13
C ASP A 49 8.83 -14.05 4.49
N GLU A 50 9.57 -13.34 5.35
CA GLU A 50 9.05 -12.83 6.62
C GLU A 50 7.95 -11.79 6.41
N LEU A 51 8.11 -10.91 5.41
CA LEU A 51 7.08 -9.95 5.00
C LEU A 51 5.83 -10.67 4.51
N ASN A 52 5.98 -11.65 3.62
CA ASN A 52 4.88 -12.45 3.10
C ASN A 52 4.14 -13.17 4.23
N LYS A 53 4.86 -13.77 5.18
CA LYS A 53 4.27 -14.43 6.34
C LYS A 53 3.42 -13.48 7.17
N LYS A 54 3.91 -12.26 7.43
CA LYS A 54 3.15 -11.25 8.17
C LYS A 54 1.89 -10.80 7.42
N ILE A 55 2.00 -10.56 6.12
CA ILE A 55 0.84 -10.19 5.29
C ILE A 55 -0.26 -11.25 5.36
N LYS A 56 0.11 -12.54 5.28
CA LYS A 56 -0.85 -13.64 5.39
C LYS A 56 -1.48 -13.75 6.77
N GLN A 57 -0.72 -13.51 7.83
CA GLN A 57 -1.22 -13.57 9.21
C GLN A 57 -2.20 -12.44 9.54
N ASP A 58 -1.94 -11.25 9.00
CA ASP A 58 -2.72 -10.05 9.29
C ASP A 58 -3.95 -9.90 8.36
N ALA A 59 -4.09 -10.74 7.33
CA ALA A 59 -5.15 -10.64 6.34
C ALA A 59 -6.45 -11.27 6.85
N GLU A 60 -7.56 -10.52 6.77
CA GLU A 60 -8.89 -11.08 7.00
C GLU A 60 -9.51 -11.60 5.70
N GLU A 61 -10.39 -12.60 5.80
CA GLU A 61 -11.12 -13.10 4.63
C GLU A 61 -12.02 -11.99 4.07
N VAL A 62 -12.00 -11.84 2.75
CA VAL A 62 -12.75 -10.79 2.08
C VAL A 62 -14.25 -11.04 2.16
N SER A 63 -15.02 -9.94 2.18
CA SER A 63 -16.45 -9.93 2.02
C SER A 63 -16.86 -8.93 0.95
N PHE A 64 -17.56 -9.41 -0.08
CA PHE A 64 -17.97 -8.62 -1.22
C PHE A 64 -18.99 -7.58 -0.81
N VAL A 65 -19.90 -7.94 0.10
CA VAL A 65 -20.87 -7.01 0.68
C VAL A 65 -20.16 -5.84 1.37
N LYS A 66 -19.11 -6.13 2.17
CA LYS A 66 -18.32 -5.08 2.82
C LYS A 66 -17.56 -4.23 1.80
N ALA A 67 -16.89 -4.86 0.85
CA ALA A 67 -16.05 -4.18 -0.13
C ALA A 67 -16.85 -3.33 -1.12
N ASN A 68 -18.01 -3.83 -1.54
CA ASN A 68 -18.93 -3.13 -2.43
C ASN A 68 -19.72 -2.03 -1.69
N GLY A 69 -19.99 -2.23 -0.39
CA GLY A 69 -20.63 -1.26 0.49
C GLY A 69 -19.68 -0.22 1.10
N ASP A 70 -18.43 -0.12 0.63
CA ASP A 70 -17.41 0.83 1.12
C ASP A 70 -17.16 0.73 2.64
N GLN A 71 -17.26 -0.48 3.19
CA GLN A 71 -17.07 -0.75 4.63
C GLN A 71 -15.63 -1.14 4.98
N TYR A 72 -14.79 -1.39 3.98
CA TYR A 72 -13.35 -1.54 4.19
C TYR A 72 -12.65 -0.18 4.08
N ALA A 73 -11.79 0.11 5.05
CA ALA A 73 -10.83 1.20 4.90
C ALA A 73 -9.79 0.83 3.83
N GLN A 74 -9.35 1.80 3.04
CA GLN A 74 -8.24 1.59 2.11
C GLN A 74 -6.99 1.18 2.88
N GLY A 75 -6.27 0.17 2.38
CA GLY A 75 -5.12 -0.41 3.07
C GLY A 75 -5.44 -1.58 4.01
N THR A 76 -6.73 -1.89 4.26
CA THR A 76 -7.11 -3.12 5.00
C THR A 76 -6.52 -4.34 4.31
N ARG A 77 -5.82 -5.20 5.07
CA ARG A 77 -5.22 -6.44 4.56
C ARG A 77 -6.29 -7.49 4.36
N LEU A 78 -6.39 -8.01 3.15
CA LEU A 78 -7.42 -8.95 2.74
C LEU A 78 -6.82 -10.22 2.15
N LYS A 79 -7.51 -11.33 2.41
CA LYS A 79 -7.33 -12.63 1.77
C LYS A 79 -8.56 -12.92 0.92
N ALA A 80 -8.34 -13.28 -0.34
CA ALA A 80 -9.40 -13.68 -1.25
C ALA A 80 -9.01 -14.95 -2.02
N THR A 81 -9.83 -16.00 -1.94
CA THR A 81 -9.66 -17.21 -2.75
C THR A 81 -10.77 -17.31 -3.78
N GLY A 82 -10.42 -17.46 -5.05
CA GLY A 82 -11.39 -17.46 -6.13
C GLY A 82 -10.84 -17.98 -7.46
N THR A 83 -11.71 -18.05 -8.46
CA THR A 83 -11.38 -18.48 -9.82
C THR A 83 -11.13 -17.27 -10.70
N VAL A 84 -10.08 -17.31 -11.52
CA VAL A 84 -9.77 -16.24 -12.48
C VAL A 84 -10.77 -16.25 -13.64
N ASP A 85 -11.58 -15.21 -13.75
CA ASP A 85 -12.60 -15.09 -14.79
C ASP A 85 -12.07 -14.41 -16.06
N LEU A 86 -11.19 -13.42 -15.88
CA LEU A 86 -10.70 -12.57 -16.97
C LEU A 86 -9.30 -11.99 -16.68
N LEU A 87 -8.41 -12.03 -17.66
CA LEU A 87 -7.15 -11.26 -17.65
C LEU A 87 -7.38 -9.88 -18.30
N LEU A 88 -6.93 -8.81 -17.65
CA LEU A 88 -7.17 -7.43 -18.12
C LEU A 88 -6.02 -6.95 -19.03
N LYS A 89 -6.20 -7.10 -20.34
CA LYS A 89 -5.18 -6.86 -21.38
C LYS A 89 -4.68 -5.41 -21.49
N SER A 90 -5.49 -4.42 -21.10
CA SER A 90 -5.22 -2.99 -21.31
C SER A 90 -4.85 -2.24 -20.04
N ALA A 91 -4.61 -2.95 -18.94
CA ALA A 91 -4.23 -2.32 -17.69
C ALA A 91 -2.74 -1.97 -17.72
N THR A 92 -2.38 -0.74 -17.33
CA THR A 92 -0.99 -0.31 -17.18
C THR A 92 -0.22 -1.20 -16.20
N ILE A 93 -0.93 -1.75 -15.21
CA ILE A 93 -0.41 -2.70 -14.23
C ILE A 93 -1.12 -4.03 -14.47
N PRO A 94 -0.40 -5.15 -14.64
CA PRO A 94 -1.01 -6.47 -14.85
C PRO A 94 -2.10 -6.75 -13.81
N SER A 95 -3.29 -7.06 -14.29
CA SER A 95 -4.49 -7.20 -13.47
C SER A 95 -5.40 -8.29 -14.02
N PHE A 96 -6.22 -8.88 -13.17
CA PHE A 96 -7.21 -9.88 -13.54
C PHE A 96 -8.43 -9.81 -12.62
N ILE A 97 -9.53 -10.43 -13.02
CA ILE A 97 -10.75 -10.52 -12.22
C ILE A 97 -10.84 -11.93 -11.64
N ILE A 98 -11.19 -12.02 -10.35
CA ILE A 98 -11.59 -13.28 -9.72
C ILE A 98 -13.05 -13.26 -9.31
N GLY A 99 -13.70 -14.41 -9.46
CA GLY A 99 -14.97 -14.73 -8.81
C GLY A 99 -14.72 -15.55 -7.54
N THR A 100 -15.36 -15.16 -6.43
CA THR A 100 -15.28 -15.85 -5.14
C THR A 100 -16.65 -16.42 -4.75
N ASN A 101 -16.67 -17.48 -3.96
CA ASN A 101 -17.89 -17.99 -3.32
C ASN A 101 -17.88 -17.56 -1.85
N GLU A 102 -18.87 -16.77 -1.44
CA GLU A 102 -18.90 -16.13 -0.13
C GLU A 102 -20.28 -16.25 0.51
N ASN A 103 -20.38 -17.02 1.61
CA ASN A 103 -21.59 -17.12 2.45
C ASN A 103 -22.90 -17.31 1.66
N GLY A 104 -22.90 -18.13 0.61
CA GLY A 104 -24.08 -18.40 -0.21
C GLY A 104 -24.34 -17.39 -1.34
N GLY A 105 -23.43 -16.44 -1.55
CA GLY A 105 -23.38 -15.54 -2.69
C GLY A 105 -22.05 -15.62 -3.46
N ASN A 106 -21.91 -14.79 -4.48
CA ASN A 106 -20.68 -14.67 -5.25
C ASN A 106 -20.11 -13.25 -5.11
N GLY A 107 -18.80 -13.16 -4.92
CA GLY A 107 -18.05 -11.91 -4.99
C GLY A 107 -17.29 -11.78 -6.30
N MET A 108 -17.00 -10.55 -6.70
CA MET A 108 -16.11 -10.27 -7.83
C MET A 108 -15.13 -9.16 -7.46
N TYR A 109 -13.85 -9.39 -7.75
CA TYR A 109 -12.79 -8.44 -7.41
C TYR A 109 -11.84 -8.23 -8.58
N THR A 110 -11.45 -6.98 -8.78
CA THR A 110 -10.29 -6.66 -9.60
C THR A 110 -9.03 -6.87 -8.77
N ILE A 111 -8.16 -7.77 -9.22
CA ILE A 111 -6.87 -8.02 -8.62
C ILE A 111 -5.81 -7.29 -9.44
N GLN A 112 -5.17 -6.30 -8.83
CA GLN A 112 -4.06 -5.56 -9.41
C GLN A 112 -2.76 -6.10 -8.82
N ILE A 113 -1.83 -6.58 -9.65
CA ILE A 113 -0.62 -7.24 -9.15
C ILE A 113 0.44 -6.19 -8.85
N ALA A 114 0.79 -6.04 -7.58
CA ALA A 114 1.78 -5.07 -7.08
C ALA A 114 3.18 -5.68 -6.91
N GLN A 115 3.51 -6.70 -7.71
CA GLN A 115 4.82 -7.34 -7.74
C GLN A 115 5.66 -6.84 -8.92
N SER A 116 6.97 -6.77 -8.76
CA SER A 116 7.90 -6.50 -9.87
C SER A 116 8.22 -7.78 -10.67
N GLY A 117 8.67 -7.64 -11.91
CA GLY A 117 9.19 -8.76 -12.71
C GLY A 117 8.09 -9.69 -13.24
N ILE A 118 6.90 -9.15 -13.45
CA ILE A 118 5.76 -9.86 -14.03
C ILE A 118 5.90 -9.85 -15.55
N GLN A 119 5.59 -10.98 -16.18
CA GLN A 119 5.39 -11.07 -17.62
C GLN A 119 3.91 -11.29 -17.89
N SER A 120 3.33 -10.51 -18.80
CA SER A 120 1.91 -10.62 -19.15
C SER A 120 1.76 -10.85 -20.64
N SER A 121 0.96 -11.84 -21.00
CA SER A 121 0.52 -12.12 -22.36
C SER A 121 -1.01 -12.05 -22.42
N GLU A 122 -1.59 -12.32 -23.59
CA GLU A 122 -3.04 -12.31 -23.74
C GLU A 122 -3.79 -13.36 -22.91
N ASN A 123 -3.14 -14.50 -22.63
CA ASN A 123 -3.78 -15.68 -22.06
C ASN A 123 -3.17 -16.13 -20.73
N GLU A 124 -2.03 -15.55 -20.34
CA GLU A 124 -1.29 -15.93 -19.14
C GLU A 124 -0.52 -14.74 -18.56
N ILE A 125 -0.52 -14.63 -17.24
CA ILE A 125 0.38 -13.78 -16.46
C ILE A 125 1.36 -14.68 -15.70
N THR A 126 2.66 -14.48 -15.87
CA THR A 126 3.71 -15.21 -15.16
C THR A 126 4.33 -14.30 -14.10
N LEU A 127 4.28 -14.72 -12.84
CA LEU A 127 4.92 -14.03 -11.72
C LEU A 127 6.41 -14.30 -11.68
N LYS A 128 7.17 -13.49 -10.94
CA LYS A 128 8.62 -13.70 -10.73
C LYS A 128 8.95 -15.06 -10.12
N SER A 129 8.03 -15.64 -9.33
CA SER A 129 8.16 -16.99 -8.77
C SER A 129 8.04 -18.12 -9.80
N GLY A 130 7.64 -17.80 -11.04
CA GLY A 130 7.30 -18.79 -12.07
C GLY A 130 5.84 -19.25 -12.04
N LEU A 131 5.03 -18.78 -11.07
CA LEU A 131 3.60 -19.08 -11.01
C LEU A 131 2.87 -18.47 -12.21
N LYS A 132 2.02 -19.27 -12.87
CA LYS A 132 1.29 -18.92 -14.08
C LYS A 132 -0.19 -18.75 -13.78
N ILE A 133 -0.73 -17.57 -14.04
CA ILE A 133 -2.14 -17.22 -13.83
C ILE A 133 -2.82 -17.17 -15.19
N SER A 134 -3.84 -18.00 -15.37
CA SER A 134 -4.66 -18.06 -16.58
C SER A 134 -6.13 -18.14 -16.21
N LYS A 135 -7.02 -17.88 -17.18
CA LYS A 135 -8.46 -18.01 -16.98
C LYS A 135 -8.82 -19.42 -16.52
N GLY A 136 -9.66 -19.52 -15.50
CA GLY A 136 -10.09 -20.77 -14.87
C GLY A 136 -9.17 -21.27 -13.75
N ALA A 137 -8.00 -20.67 -13.55
CA ALA A 137 -7.14 -21.01 -12.41
C ALA A 137 -7.80 -20.58 -11.09
N THR A 138 -7.74 -21.44 -10.07
CA THR A 138 -8.06 -21.04 -8.69
C THR A 138 -6.82 -20.44 -8.07
N VAL A 139 -6.96 -19.26 -7.46
CA VAL A 139 -5.85 -18.52 -6.84
C VAL A 139 -6.26 -18.04 -5.46
N THR A 140 -5.29 -17.97 -4.54
CA THR A 140 -5.42 -17.26 -3.26
C THR A 140 -4.57 -16.00 -3.28
N ILE A 141 -5.21 -14.87 -3.02
CA ILE A 141 -4.65 -13.54 -3.08
C ILE A 141 -4.50 -13.01 -1.66
N TYR A 142 -3.33 -12.47 -1.33
CA TYR A 142 -3.13 -11.63 -0.16
C TYR A 142 -2.66 -10.25 -0.59
N GLY A 143 -3.40 -9.23 -0.17
CA GLY A 143 -3.16 -7.87 -0.59
C GLY A 143 -3.87 -6.87 0.31
N VAL A 144 -4.05 -5.66 -0.20
CA VAL A 144 -4.79 -4.61 0.49
C VAL A 144 -5.99 -4.16 -0.32
N TYR A 145 -7.08 -3.81 0.37
CA TYR A 145 -8.20 -3.12 -0.26
C TYR A 145 -7.73 -1.79 -0.83
N ASP A 146 -7.97 -1.58 -2.12
CA ASP A 146 -7.56 -0.38 -2.86
C ASP A 146 -8.76 0.31 -3.53
N GLY A 147 -9.86 0.38 -2.77
CA GLY A 147 -11.10 1.02 -3.19
C GLY A 147 -11.81 0.26 -4.30
N LYS A 148 -12.35 1.02 -5.26
CA LYS A 148 -13.05 0.50 -6.44
C LYS A 148 -12.30 0.90 -7.71
N ASP A 149 -12.35 0.04 -8.71
CA ASP A 149 -11.84 0.37 -10.04
C ASP A 149 -12.76 1.36 -10.77
N LYS A 150 -12.41 1.72 -12.01
CA LYS A 150 -13.19 2.65 -12.84
C LYS A 150 -14.61 2.16 -13.17
N THR A 151 -14.90 0.88 -12.96
CA THR A 151 -16.22 0.27 -13.19
C THR A 151 -17.04 0.16 -11.91
N GLY A 152 -16.46 0.54 -10.75
CA GLY A 152 -17.08 0.39 -9.44
C GLY A 152 -16.80 -0.97 -8.79
N MET A 153 -16.01 -1.85 -9.41
CA MET A 153 -15.69 -3.17 -8.86
C MET A 153 -14.68 -3.01 -7.72
N PRO A 154 -14.89 -3.68 -6.56
CA PRO A 154 -13.91 -3.72 -5.49
C PRO A 154 -12.53 -4.19 -5.99
N LYS A 155 -11.48 -3.48 -5.57
CA LYS A 155 -10.11 -3.70 -6.04
C LYS A 155 -9.19 -4.11 -4.91
N ILE A 156 -8.37 -5.13 -5.15
CA ILE A 156 -7.33 -5.59 -4.23
C ILE A 156 -5.97 -5.41 -4.91
N SER A 157 -5.07 -4.67 -4.26
CA SER A 157 -3.67 -4.57 -4.66
C SER A 157 -2.90 -5.75 -4.05
N ALA A 158 -2.58 -6.74 -4.87
CA ALA A 158 -2.02 -8.03 -4.46
C ALA A 158 -0.49 -8.00 -4.37
N THR A 159 0.03 -8.41 -3.21
CA THR A 159 1.48 -8.54 -2.96
C THR A 159 1.91 -10.01 -2.86
N VAL A 160 1.01 -10.91 -2.52
CA VAL A 160 1.25 -12.37 -2.50
C VAL A 160 0.12 -13.07 -3.25
N ILE A 161 0.47 -13.98 -4.14
CA ILE A 161 -0.47 -14.77 -4.95
C ILE A 161 0.00 -16.21 -4.93
N GLU A 162 -0.92 -17.13 -4.65
CA GLU A 162 -0.69 -18.57 -4.53
C GLU A 162 -1.73 -19.35 -5.32
N GLN A 163 -1.42 -20.61 -5.63
CA GLN A 163 -2.30 -21.59 -6.28
C GLN A 163 -2.34 -22.87 -5.44
#